data_AF-G0NXZ8-F1
#
_entry.id   AF-G0NXZ8-F1
#
_cell.length_a   1.000
_cell.length_b   1.000
_cell.length_c   1.000
_cell.angle_alpha   90.00
_cell.angle_beta   90.00
_cell.angle_gamma   90.00
#
_symmetry.space_group_name_H-M   'P 1'
#
loop_
_entity.id
_entity.type
_entity.pdbx_description
1 polymer ?
#
loop_
_entity_poly.entity_id
_entity_poly.type
_entity_poly.pdbx_seq_one_letter_code
_entity_poly.pdbx_strand_id
1 'polypeptide(L)'
;MEENHQEEHEETNSSQTEAVATSAQEDGPGKEYEIYMRNEELVDKLKLLNYEEGFLKLGVAYKPILKHYFVKSRNVGEQFFLFTSLAAWLIKKSGEESFNMPQEFDDPNSTIANITSAAKNKLRQTYDQ
;
A
#
# COMPACT_ATOMS: atom_id res chain seq x y z
N MET A 1 -15.53 -16.42 -63.78
CA MET A 1 -14.89 -15.32 -64.52
C MET A 1 -15.18 -14.10 -63.69
N GLU A 2 -14.38 -13.94 -62.65
CA GLU A 2 -13.18 -13.07 -62.62
C GLU A 2 -13.59 -11.72 -62.05
N GLU A 3 -13.25 -11.52 -60.77
CA GLU A 3 -12.85 -10.20 -60.30
C GLU A 3 -11.85 -10.43 -59.16
N ASN A 4 -10.58 -10.51 -59.57
CA ASN A 4 -9.41 -10.27 -58.73
C ASN A 4 -9.19 -8.76 -58.77
N HIS A 5 -9.29 -8.08 -57.63
CA HIS A 5 -8.65 -6.78 -57.41
C HIS A 5 -7.97 -6.77 -56.05
N GLN A 6 -6.76 -6.22 -56.09
CA GLN A 6 -5.67 -6.29 -55.13
C GLN A 6 -5.87 -5.45 -53.86
N GLU A 7 -5.22 -5.94 -52.80
CA GLU A 7 -4.44 -5.21 -51.78
C GLU A 7 -4.92 -3.84 -51.28
N GLU A 8 -5.30 -3.79 -49.99
CA GLU A 8 -4.71 -2.82 -49.06
C GLU A 8 -4.39 -3.53 -47.74
N HIS A 9 -3.10 -3.56 -47.40
CA HIS A 9 -2.57 -4.01 -46.12
C HIS A 9 -2.75 -2.90 -45.09
N GLU A 10 -3.59 -3.12 -44.07
CA GLU A 10 -3.60 -2.27 -42.88
C GLU A 10 -2.73 -2.93 -41.79
N GLU A 11 -1.51 -2.42 -41.66
CA GLU A 11 -0.57 -2.75 -40.59
C GLU A 11 -1.17 -2.36 -39.23
N THR A 12 -1.77 -3.32 -38.53
CA THR A 12 -2.19 -3.14 -37.14
C THR A 12 -1.08 -3.62 -36.19
N ASN A 13 -0.24 -2.63 -35.88
CA ASN A 13 0.48 -2.38 -34.65
C ASN A 13 0.57 -3.52 -33.61
N SER A 14 1.81 -3.98 -33.45
CA SER A 14 2.31 -4.74 -32.30
C SER A 14 1.95 -4.05 -30.98
N SER A 15 1.14 -4.71 -30.17
CA SER A 15 1.12 -4.51 -28.72
C SER A 15 0.77 -5.85 -28.11
N GLN A 16 1.82 -6.67 -28.00
CA GLN A 16 1.84 -7.90 -27.23
C GLN A 16 1.49 -7.54 -25.78
N THR A 17 0.22 -7.70 -25.44
CA THR A 17 -0.25 -7.73 -24.06
C THR A 17 0.20 -9.07 -23.51
N GLU A 18 1.34 -9.08 -22.82
CA GLU A 18 1.73 -10.19 -21.98
C GLU A 18 0.71 -10.27 -20.84
N ALA A 19 -0.31 -11.10 -21.04
CA ALA A 19 -1.17 -11.57 -19.98
C ALA A 19 -0.28 -12.35 -18.99
N VAL A 20 0.08 -11.70 -17.89
CA VAL A 20 0.65 -12.37 -16.72
C VAL A 20 -0.44 -13.31 -16.21
N ALA A 21 -0.38 -14.57 -16.66
CA ALA A 21 -1.18 -15.66 -16.13
C ALA A 21 -0.84 -15.81 -14.66
N THR A 22 -1.65 -15.18 -13.81
CA THR A 22 -1.60 -15.42 -12.37
C THR A 22 -2.21 -16.80 -12.19
N SER A 23 -1.40 -17.79 -11.88
CA SER A 23 -1.89 -19.10 -11.45
C SER A 23 -2.81 -18.88 -10.26
N ALA A 24 -4.11 -19.00 -10.48
CA ALA A 24 -5.13 -19.02 -9.45
C ALA A 24 -4.97 -20.32 -8.65
N GLN A 25 -3.99 -20.33 -7.76
CA GLN A 25 -3.96 -21.26 -6.65
C GLN A 25 -5.15 -20.81 -5.78
N GLU A 26 -6.26 -21.55 -5.82
CA GLU A 26 -7.42 -21.29 -4.97
C GLU A 26 -6.95 -21.39 -3.52
N ASP A 27 -6.70 -20.21 -2.96
CA ASP A 27 -6.25 -20.05 -1.61
C ASP A 27 -7.38 -20.49 -0.68
N GLY A 28 -7.18 -21.60 0.03
CA GLY A 28 -8.17 -22.13 0.97
C GLY A 28 -8.53 -21.10 2.05
N PRO A 29 -9.68 -21.27 2.74
CA PRO A 29 -10.20 -20.30 3.72
C PRO A 29 -9.22 -19.94 4.86
N GLY A 30 -8.22 -20.80 5.12
CA GLY A 30 -7.13 -20.50 6.05
C GLY A 30 -6.26 -19.31 5.63
N LYS A 31 -6.04 -19.10 4.33
CA LYS A 31 -5.23 -17.97 3.84
C LYS A 31 -5.96 -16.64 3.95
N GLU A 32 -7.29 -16.65 3.80
CA GLU A 32 -8.13 -15.47 4.03
C GLU A 32 -8.06 -15.02 5.51
N TYR A 33 -7.86 -15.96 6.45
CA TYR A 33 -7.71 -15.62 7.87
C TYR A 33 -6.35 -14.99 8.20
N GLU A 34 -5.30 -15.23 7.42
CA GLU A 34 -3.96 -14.69 7.68
C GLU A 34 -3.94 -13.16 7.75
N ILE A 35 -4.71 -12.47 6.90
CA ILE A 35 -4.72 -11.01 6.89
C ILE A 35 -5.38 -10.43 8.16
N TYR A 36 -6.34 -11.14 8.74
CA TYR A 36 -6.91 -10.78 10.03
C TYR A 36 -5.83 -10.89 11.11
N MET A 37 -5.15 -12.04 11.20
CA MET A 37 -4.06 -12.24 12.16
C MET A 37 -2.96 -11.19 12.02
N ARG A 38 -2.50 -10.89 10.80
CA ARG A 38 -1.51 -9.84 10.54
C ARG A 38 -1.97 -8.47 11.06
N ASN A 39 -3.26 -8.14 10.88
CA ASN A 39 -3.78 -6.86 11.37
C ASN A 39 -3.93 -6.84 12.90
N GLU A 40 -4.23 -7.98 13.53
CA GLU A 40 -4.23 -8.09 14.99
C GLU A 40 -2.85 -7.86 15.57
N GLU A 41 -1.84 -8.54 15.03
CA GLU A 41 -0.44 -8.35 15.42
C GLU A 41 0.05 -6.92 15.19
N LEU A 42 -0.37 -6.28 14.09
CA LEU A 42 -0.08 -4.87 13.83
C LEU A 42 -0.63 -3.99 14.96
N VAL A 43 -1.91 -4.12 15.30
CA VAL A 43 -2.56 -3.32 16.34
C VAL A 43 -1.88 -3.53 17.70
N ASP A 44 -1.50 -4.75 18.03
CA ASP A 44 -0.80 -5.03 19.30
C ASP A 44 0.60 -4.43 19.33
N LYS A 45 1.35 -4.46 18.22
CA LYS A 45 2.64 -3.76 18.10
C LYS A 45 2.48 -2.24 18.23
N LEU A 46 1.41 -1.66 17.69
CA LEU A 46 1.12 -0.23 17.84
C LEU A 46 0.87 0.16 19.30
N LYS A 47 0.15 -0.68 20.06
CA LYS A 47 -0.04 -0.46 21.51
C LYS A 47 1.28 -0.48 22.27
N LEU A 48 2.17 -1.43 21.96
CA LEU A 48 3.51 -1.48 22.55
C LEU A 48 4.33 -0.22 22.25
N LEU A 49 4.09 0.42 21.11
CA LEU A 49 4.71 1.68 20.72
C LEU A 49 4.02 2.93 21.31
N ASN A 50 3.01 2.77 22.17
CA ASN A 50 2.17 3.84 22.71
C ASN A 50 1.63 4.75 21.59
N TYR A 51 1.08 4.17 20.51
CA TYR A 51 0.58 4.94 19.38
C TYR A 51 -0.57 5.89 19.75
N GLU A 52 -1.34 5.59 20.79
CA GLU A 52 -2.44 6.47 21.24
C GLU A 52 -1.92 7.82 21.77
N GLU A 53 -0.80 7.78 22.48
CA GLU A 53 -0.14 8.97 23.01
C GLU A 53 0.72 9.69 21.97
N GLY A 54 1.23 8.95 20.97
CA GLY A 54 2.09 9.52 19.94
C GLY A 54 1.37 9.92 18.66
N PHE A 55 0.69 8.97 18.01
CA PHE A 55 0.06 9.14 16.70
C PHE A 55 -1.29 9.85 16.81
N LEU A 56 -2.19 9.42 17.71
CA LEU A 56 -3.54 10.00 17.80
C LEU A 56 -3.52 11.46 18.27
N LYS A 57 -2.47 11.87 19.00
CA LYS A 57 -2.28 13.25 19.45
C LYS A 57 -1.80 14.21 18.36
N LEU A 58 -1.45 13.71 17.16
CA LEU A 58 -1.02 14.56 16.05
C LEU A 58 -2.17 15.38 15.45
N GLY A 59 -3.43 14.98 15.66
CA GLY A 59 -4.57 15.69 15.12
C GLY A 59 -5.88 14.89 15.16
N VAL A 60 -7.00 15.61 15.05
CA VAL A 60 -8.35 15.04 15.14
C VAL A 60 -8.72 14.09 14.01
N ALA A 61 -7.97 14.12 12.90
CA ALA A 61 -8.16 13.23 11.76
C ALA A 61 -7.70 11.79 12.05
N TYR A 62 -6.82 11.58 13.04
CA TYR A 62 -6.29 10.26 13.37
C TYR A 62 -7.19 9.56 14.38
N LYS A 63 -7.85 8.50 13.92
CA LYS A 63 -8.79 7.72 14.72
C LYS A 63 -8.13 6.47 15.30
N PRO A 64 -8.59 5.97 16.47
CA PRO A 64 -8.15 4.68 16.99
C PRO A 64 -8.33 3.56 15.96
N ILE A 65 -7.30 2.71 15.82
CA ILE A 65 -7.29 1.65 14.82
C ILE A 65 -7.95 0.40 15.41
N LEU A 66 -9.10 0.01 14.86
CA LEU A 66 -9.80 -1.21 15.28
C LEU A 66 -9.05 -2.47 14.82
N LYS A 67 -9.31 -3.58 15.52
CA LYS A 67 -8.66 -4.90 15.36
C LYS A 67 -8.57 -5.40 13.92
N HIS A 68 -9.53 -5.06 13.05
CA HIS A 68 -9.57 -5.49 11.64
C HIS A 68 -9.75 -4.30 10.67
N TYR A 69 -9.36 -3.09 11.10
CA TYR A 69 -9.68 -1.86 10.38
C TYR A 69 -9.11 -1.82 8.95
N PHE A 70 -7.90 -2.33 8.72
CA PHE A 70 -7.30 -2.37 7.38
C PHE A 70 -7.66 -3.62 6.57
N VAL A 71 -8.43 -4.56 7.14
CA VAL A 71 -8.79 -5.82 6.46
C VAL A 71 -10.02 -5.67 5.59
N LYS A 72 -11.04 -4.95 6.08
CA LYS A 72 -12.29 -4.74 5.36
C LYS A 72 -12.41 -3.29 4.91
N SER A 73 -12.44 -3.08 3.60
CA SER A 73 -12.63 -1.74 3.04
C SER A 73 -14.04 -1.22 3.34
N ARG A 74 -14.15 -0.14 4.12
CA ARG A 74 -15.43 0.58 4.35
C ARG A 74 -15.40 1.96 3.71
N ASN A 75 -14.28 2.64 3.87
CA ASN A 75 -13.99 3.93 3.25
C ASN A 75 -12.53 3.89 2.81
N VAL A 76 -12.30 3.55 1.54
CA VAL A 76 -10.96 3.29 1.00
C VAL A 76 -10.07 4.53 1.13
N GLY A 77 -10.61 5.73 0.89
CA GLY A 77 -9.84 6.98 1.00
C GLY A 77 -9.37 7.24 2.43
N GLU A 78 -10.29 7.15 3.40
CA GLU A 78 -9.95 7.33 4.82
C GLU A 78 -8.98 6.25 5.33
N GLN A 79 -9.18 4.99 4.94
CA GLN A 79 -8.30 3.89 5.30
C GLN A 79 -6.90 4.06 4.69
N PHE A 80 -6.82 4.52 3.45
CA PHE A 80 -5.56 4.83 2.78
C PHE A 80 -4.83 5.97 3.48
N PHE A 81 -5.53 7.07 3.75
CA PHE A 81 -4.96 8.20 4.49
C PHE A 81 -4.44 7.76 5.86
N LEU A 82 -5.27 7.08 6.65
CA LEU A 82 -4.87 6.61 7.98
C LEU A 82 -3.67 5.66 7.92
N PHE A 83 -3.64 4.75 6.94
CA PHE A 83 -2.54 3.81 6.76
C PHE A 83 -1.23 4.51 6.38
N THR A 84 -1.28 5.42 5.41
CA THR A 84 -0.09 6.15 4.95
C THR A 84 0.44 7.10 6.02
N SER A 85 -0.44 7.80 6.75
CA SER A 85 -0.06 8.59 7.91
C SER A 85 0.56 7.74 9.03
N LEU A 86 0.01 6.55 9.29
CA LEU A 86 0.58 5.63 10.28
C LEU A 86 1.99 5.19 9.87
N ALA A 87 2.18 4.81 8.61
CA ALA A 87 3.50 4.43 8.09
C ALA A 87 4.51 5.57 8.20
N ALA A 88 4.09 6.80 7.87
CA ALA A 88 4.89 8.01 8.03
C ALA A 88 5.30 8.25 9.49
N TRP A 89 4.36 8.10 10.43
CA TRP A 89 4.65 8.22 11.86
C TRP A 89 5.65 7.17 12.34
N LEU A 90 5.52 5.92 11.89
CA LEU A 90 6.47 4.85 12.21
C LEU A 90 7.87 5.14 11.67
N ILE A 91 7.99 5.71 10.47
CA ILE A 91 9.26 6.16 9.88
C ILE A 91 9.88 7.28 10.73
N LYS A 92 9.09 8.27 11.16
CA LYS A 92 9.58 9.32 12.07
C LYS A 92 10.06 8.73 13.39
N LYS A 93 9.28 7.80 13.95
CA LYS A 93 9.59 7.13 15.22
C LYS A 93 10.83 6.22 15.13
N SER A 94 11.22 5.76 13.95
CA SER A 94 12.47 5.03 13.72
C SER A 94 13.70 5.93 13.52
N GLY A 95 13.57 7.23 13.78
CA GLY A 95 14.67 8.20 13.75
C GLY A 95 14.78 9.01 12.46
N GLU A 96 13.76 9.05 11.61
CA GLU A 96 13.69 9.97 10.47
C GLU A 96 12.74 11.14 10.78
N GLU A 97 13.14 12.00 11.72
CA GLU A 97 12.26 13.09 12.20
C GLU A 97 11.80 14.04 11.10
N SER A 98 12.61 14.17 10.04
CA SER A 98 12.36 15.05 8.89
C SER A 98 11.28 14.53 7.92
N PHE A 99 10.81 13.28 8.10
CA PHE A 99 9.81 12.70 7.19
C PHE A 99 8.47 13.46 7.26
N ASN A 100 7.95 13.82 6.10
CA ASN A 100 6.70 14.57 5.96
C ASN A 100 5.48 13.64 6.12
N MET A 101 4.48 14.12 6.87
CA MET A 101 3.21 13.40 7.01
C MET A 101 2.36 13.59 5.75
N PRO A 102 1.80 12.52 5.17
CA PRO A 102 0.87 12.60 4.05
C PRO A 102 -0.35 13.47 4.37
N GLN A 103 -0.89 14.12 3.34
CA GLN A 103 -2.15 14.84 3.39
C GLN A 103 -3.28 14.02 2.72
N GLU A 104 -4.53 14.30 3.08
CA GLU A 104 -5.70 13.57 2.58
C GLU A 104 -5.88 13.68 1.05
N PHE A 105 -5.40 14.77 0.45
CA PHE A 105 -5.50 15.05 -0.98
C PHE A 105 -4.19 14.85 -1.74
N ASP A 106 -3.17 14.28 -1.10
CA ASP A 106 -1.93 13.93 -1.78
C ASP A 106 -2.17 12.82 -2.82
N ASP A 107 -1.40 12.83 -3.90
CA ASP A 107 -1.45 11.77 -4.90
C ASP A 107 -1.10 10.41 -4.25
N PRO A 108 -1.96 9.38 -4.38
CA PRO A 108 -1.75 8.09 -3.73
C PRO A 108 -0.44 7.41 -4.15
N ASN A 109 -0.09 7.46 -5.44
CA ASN A 109 1.09 6.79 -5.96
C ASN A 109 2.37 7.45 -5.46
N SER A 110 2.42 8.78 -5.48
CA SER A 110 3.53 9.58 -4.96
C SER A 110 3.72 9.35 -3.45
N THR A 111 2.62 9.28 -2.70
CA THR A 111 2.64 8.98 -1.25
C THR A 111 3.25 7.61 -0.97
N ILE A 112 2.82 6.57 -1.69
CA ILE A 112 3.36 5.20 -1.56
C ILE A 112 4.85 5.18 -1.93
N ALA A 113 5.24 5.84 -3.02
CA ALA A 113 6.63 5.89 -3.46
C ALA A 113 7.55 6.51 -2.40
N ASN A 114 7.11 7.63 -1.79
CA ASN A 114 7.84 8.31 -0.73
C ASN A 114 8.02 7.43 0.51
N ILE A 115 6.94 6.82 1.00
CA ILE A 115 6.96 5.92 2.16
C ILE A 115 7.89 4.72 1.90
N THR A 116 7.74 4.10 0.72
CA THR A 116 8.53 2.92 0.34
C THR A 116 10.02 3.24 0.22
N SER A 117 10.35 4.41 -0.36
CA SER A 117 11.73 4.88 -0.47
C SER A 117 12.37 5.07 0.90
N ALA A 118 11.68 5.76 1.82
CA ALA A 118 12.17 5.97 3.19
C ALA A 118 12.35 4.66 3.96
N ALA A 119 11.38 3.75 3.88
CA ALA A 119 11.45 2.45 4.54
C ALA A 119 12.64 1.60 4.02
N LYS A 120 12.89 1.59 2.71
CA LYS A 120 14.03 0.89 2.10
C LYS A 120 15.38 1.48 2.52
N ASN A 121 15.48 2.81 2.58
CA ASN A 121 16.71 3.48 3.00
C ASN A 121 17.07 3.14 4.45
N LYS A 122 16.09 3.05 5.34
CA LYS A 122 16.31 2.61 6.74
C LYS A 122 16.76 1.16 6.84
N LEU A 123 16.17 0.25 6.04
CA LEU A 123 16.61 -1.14 6.01
C LEU A 123 18.09 -1.22 5.61
N ARG A 124 18.51 -0.53 4.55
CA ARG A 124 19.91 -0.51 4.12
C ARG A 124 20.87 -0.01 5.20
N GLN A 125 20.52 1.09 5.88
CA GLN A 125 21.33 1.65 6.96
C GLN A 125 21.50 0.70 8.16
N THR A 126 20.53 -0.19 8.41
CA THR A 126 20.59 -1.14 9.53
C THR A 126 21.51 -2.34 9.26
N TYR A 127 21.78 -2.64 7.98
CA TYR A 127 22.66 -3.77 7.58
C TYR A 127 24.11 -3.35 7.28
N ASP A 128 24.40 -2.04 7.21
CA ASP A 128 25.75 -1.50 6.99
C ASP A 128 26.49 -1.15 8.32
N GLN A 129 25.96 -1.58 9.48
CA GLN A 129 26.59 -1.47 10.81
C GLN A 129 26.90 -2.85 11.40
#